data_AF-A0A371G9E2-F1
#
_entry.id   AF-A0A371G9E2-F1
#
_cell.length_a   1.000
_cell.length_b   1.000
_cell.length_c   1.000
_cell.angle_alpha   90.00
_cell.angle_beta   90.00
_cell.angle_gamma   90.00
#
_symmetry.space_group_name_H-M   'P 1'
#
loop_
_entity.id
_entity.type
_entity.pdbx_description
1 polymer ?
#
loop_
_entity_poly.entity_id
_entity_poly.type
_entity_poly.pdbx_seq_one_letter_code
_entity_poly.pdbx_strand_id
1 'polypeptide(L)' 'MKLAKELEAKILTANSDSKLVTGQVNGEYQFRDPQLIKYLEKAIRMATTFEKFTLHHMPQE' A
#
# COMPACT_ATOMS: atom_id res chain seq x y z
N MET A 1 -5.69 -7.01 0.50
CA MET A 1 -5.00 -7.27 1.79
C MET A 1 -5.79 -8.16 2.73
N LYS A 2 -7.10 -7.96 2.95
CA LYS A 2 -7.91 -8.84 3.83
C LYS A 2 -7.82 -10.32 3.44
N LEU A 3 -8.08 -10.62 2.15
CA LEU A 3 -7.97 -11.99 1.64
C LEU A 3 -6.57 -12.59 1.81
N ALA A 4 -5.51 -11.83 1.55
CA ALA A 4 -4.13 -12.30 1.76
C ALA A 4 -3.85 -12.63 3.23
N LYS A 5 -4.45 -11.87 4.17
CA LYS A 5 -4.37 -12.16 5.61
C LYS A 5 -5.18 -13.40 5.99
N GLU A 6 -6.37 -13.58 5.41
CA GLU A 6 -7.20 -14.78 5.61
C GLU A 6 -6.53 -16.05 5.07
N LEU A 7 -5.70 -15.91 4.04
CA LEU A 7 -4.88 -16.97 3.47
C LEU A 7 -3.53 -17.14 4.19
N GLU A 8 -3.33 -16.46 5.32
CA GLU A 8 -2.09 -16.49 6.11
C GLU A 8 -0.83 -16.18 5.28
N ALA A 9 -0.97 -15.35 4.25
CA ALA A 9 0.15 -14.96 3.41
C ALA A 9 1.16 -14.16 4.22
N LYS A 10 2.43 -14.57 4.18
CA LYS A 10 3.54 -13.89 4.88
C LYS A 10 4.12 -12.74 4.07
N ILE A 11 4.12 -12.90 2.74
CA ILE A 11 4.69 -11.95 1.79
C ILE A 11 3.58 -11.48 0.87
N LEU A 12 3.42 -10.16 0.76
CA LEU A 12 2.45 -9.55 -0.13
C LEU A 12 3.14 -8.59 -1.11
N THR A 13 2.96 -8.85 -2.40
CA THR A 13 3.33 -7.93 -3.47
C THR A 13 2.06 -7.35 -4.08
N ALA A 14 1.96 -6.03 -4.05
CA ALA A 14 0.88 -5.28 -4.68
C ALA A 14 1.43 -4.52 -5.88
N ASN A 15 0.67 -4.50 -6.98
CA ASN A 15 0.99 -3.71 -8.15
C ASN A 15 -0.03 -2.58 -8.24
N SER A 16 0.42 -1.33 -8.40
CA SER A 16 -0.45 -0.17 -8.62
C SER A 16 0.01 0.59 -9.84
N ASP A 17 -0.95 0.93 -10.68
CA ASP A 17 -0.86 1.87 -11.80
C ASP A 17 -0.84 3.34 -11.35
N SER A 18 -1.17 3.60 -10.08
CA SER A 18 -1.20 4.95 -9.54
C SER A 18 0.17 5.35 -8.97
N LYS A 19 0.86 6.24 -9.71
CA LYS A 19 2.11 6.87 -9.26
C LYS A 19 1.96 7.64 -7.96
N LEU A 20 0.81 8.31 -7.77
CA LEU A 20 0.51 9.04 -6.54
C LEU A 20 0.41 8.10 -5.34
N VAL A 21 -0.43 7.06 -5.44
CA VAL A 21 -0.61 6.09 -4.35
C VAL A 21 0.69 5.36 -4.06
N THR A 22 1.46 5.01 -5.09
CA THR A 22 2.74 4.31 -4.91
C THR A 22 3.75 5.15 -4.16
N GLY A 23 3.97 6.40 -4.57
CA GLY A 23 4.90 7.27 -3.86
C GLY A 23 4.38 7.69 -2.48
N GLN A 24 3.06 7.73 -2.24
CA GLN A 24 2.52 8.00 -0.90
C GLN A 24 2.74 6.83 0.07
N VAL A 25 2.59 5.60 -0.40
CA VAL A 25 2.86 4.40 0.40
C VAL A 25 4.36 4.19 0.61
N ASN A 26 5.19 4.54 -0.37
CA ASN A 26 6.66 4.53 -0.24
C ASN A 26 7.21 5.71 0.57
N GLY A 27 6.37 6.67 0.98
CA GLY A 27 6.78 7.87 1.74
C GLY A 27 7.43 8.98 0.91
N GLU A 28 7.45 8.84 -0.42
CA GLU A 28 7.95 9.83 -1.39
C GLU A 28 7.01 11.03 -1.55
N TYR A 29 5.72 10.87 -1.27
CA TYR A 29 4.71 11.92 -1.35
C TYR A 29 3.89 12.01 -0.06
N GLN A 30 3.66 13.23 0.45
CA GLN A 30 2.77 13.47 1.58
C GLN A 30 1.34 13.80 1.10
N PHE A 31 0.33 13.18 1.73
CA PHE A 31 -1.06 13.63 1.56
C PHE A 31 -1.27 14.93 2.34
N ARG A 32 -1.83 15.95 1.69
CA ARG A 32 -2.30 17.19 2.36
C ARG A 32 -3.73 17.07 2.88
N ASP A 33 -4.49 16.12 2.33
CA ASP A 33 -5.88 15.88 2.71
C ASP A 33 -5.95 14.96 3.95
N PRO A 34 -6.52 15.42 5.08
CA PRO A 34 -6.56 14.63 6.31
C PRO A 34 -7.46 13.40 6.23
N GLN A 35 -8.40 13.33 5.28
CA GLN A 35 -9.19 12.13 5.03
C GLN A 35 -8.37 11.07 4.30
N LEU A 36 -7.55 11.48 3.32
CA LEU A 36 -6.62 10.60 2.60
C LEU A 36 -5.50 10.08 3.49
N ILE A 37 -5.00 10.88 4.45
CA ILE A 37 -4.04 10.42 5.46
C ILE A 37 -4.60 9.22 6.25
N LYS A 38 -5.87 9.29 6.70
CA LYS A 38 -6.50 8.18 7.44
C LYS A 38 -6.59 6.89 6.62
N TYR A 39 -6.83 7.01 5.32
CA TYR A 39 -6.84 5.85 4.42
C TYR A 39 -5.44 5.27 4.24
N LEU A 40 -4.42 6.12 4.10
CA LEU A 40 -3.03 5.70 4.02
C LEU A 40 -2.58 5.00 5.31
N GLU A 41 -2.85 5.59 6.48
CA GLU A 41 -2.51 4.97 7.77
C GLU A 41 -3.14 3.59 7.92
N LYS A 42 -4.40 3.43 7.48
CA LYS A 42 -5.07 2.13 7.49
C LYS A 42 -4.39 1.14 6.54
N ALA A 43 -4.01 1.58 5.34
CA ALA A 43 -3.30 0.74 4.37
C ALA A 43 -1.91 0.32 4.91
N ILE A 44 -1.16 1.24 5.50
CA ILE A 44 0.15 0.96 6.14
C ILE A 44 -0.02 -0.01 7.30
N ARG A 45 -0.99 0.19 8.20
CA ARG A 45 -1.28 -0.75 9.29
C ARG A 45 -1.62 -2.15 8.79
N MET A 46 -2.32 -2.24 7.65
CA MET A 46 -2.59 -3.53 7.02
C MET A 46 -1.32 -4.11 6.37
N ALA A 47 -0.46 -3.29 5.76
CA ALA A 47 0.82 -3.72 5.21
C ALA A 47 1.77 -4.23 6.31
N THR A 48 1.81 -3.61 7.49
CA THR A 48 2.64 -4.05 8.62
C THR A 48 2.23 -5.39 9.22
N THR A 49 1.06 -5.93 8.85
CA THR A 49 0.68 -7.30 9.26
C THR A 49 1.37 -8.40 8.45
N PHE A 50 2.02 -8.05 7.35
CA PHE A 50 2.80 -8.97 6.52
C PHE A 50 4.28 -8.88 6.91
N GLU A 51 5.00 -9.99 6.90
CA GLU A 51 6.46 -10.01 7.15
C GLU A 51 7.20 -9.20 6.09
N LYS A 52 6.71 -9.22 4.84
CA LYS A 52 7.23 -8.41 3.75
C LYS A 52 6.09 -7.88 2.90
N PHE A 53 6.05 -6.56 2.74
CA PHE A 53 5.16 -5.89 1.80
C PHE A 53 5.98 -5.15 0.74
N THR A 54 5.60 -5.30 -0.52
CA THR A 54 6.22 -4.58 -1.65
C THR A 54 5.12 -4.00 -2.52
N LEU A 55 5.22 -2.71 -2.84
CA LEU A 55 4.32 -2.04 -3.76
C LEU A 55 5.11 -1.66 -5.02
N HIS A 56 4.74 -2.25 -6.15
CA HIS A 56 5.38 -1.99 -7.42
C HIS A 56 4.51 -1.06 -8.27
N HIS A 57 5.11 0.02 -8.76
CA HIS A 57 4.45 0.88 -9.73
C HIS A 57 4.47 0.19 -11.09
N MET A 58 3.31 -0.07 -11.68
CA MET A 58 3.21 -0.51 -13.06
C MET A 58 2.89 0.68 -13.95
N PRO A 59 3.73 1.02 -14.94
CA PRO A 59 3.35 2.01 -15.95
C PRO A 59 2.14 1.47 -16.72
N GLN A 60 1.09 2.28 -16.82
CA GLN A 60 -0.06 2.00 -17.67
C GLN A 60 0.32 2.35 -19.12
N GLU A 61 0.09 1.42 -20.06
CA GLU A 61 0.10 1.68 -21.51
C GLU A 61 -1.14 2.47 -21.94
#